data_AF-A0A8M1KR53-F1
#
_entry.id   AF-A0A8M1KR53-F1
#
_cell.length_a   1.000
_cell.length_b   1.000
_cell.length_c   1.000
_cell.angle_alpha   90.00
_cell.angle_beta   90.00
_cell.angle_gamma   90.00
#
_symmetry.space_group_name_H-M   'P 1'
#
loop_
_entity.id
_entity.type
_entity.pdbx_description
1 polymer ?
#
loop_
_entity_poly.entity_id
_entity_poly.type
_entity_poly.pdbx_seq_one_letter_code
_entity_poly.pdbx_strand_id
1 'polypeptide(L)'
;MAVCLTEPLRKPCMYHVKFKVELHMKKSLVPIHLSCEQVGLEMLCLCGQLDLLIRAQVHQFQEQLKQDSSPIESHVLQRQGSDIIEQMHQCLEHLPKPVPELEDYLDIVGLSTMFPRVEIFVIHGSPVDMLEKPAMDGYFPYIGRLNQLLVLCQQLEDDVRHLGSHKYIAHQLSVIYQVLSLLKGILPLAGIRRGIEANFKEIKMALVPVEGSKLEPQLPAHHIDWILEVTQSLISTVSSLPEELTEDLDQVMAFISKLK
;
A
#
# COMPACT_ATOMS: atom_id res chain seq x y z
N MET A 1 32.31 27.42 -41.21
CA MET A 1 31.60 27.07 -42.47
C MET A 1 30.69 25.90 -42.17
N ALA A 2 29.42 26.04 -42.52
CA ALA A 2 28.32 25.16 -42.14
C ALA A 2 28.45 23.77 -42.77
N VAL A 3 28.15 22.73 -41.98
CA VAL A 3 27.87 21.39 -42.49
C VAL A 3 26.52 21.46 -43.19
N CYS A 4 26.53 21.34 -44.53
CA CYS A 4 25.30 21.30 -45.33
C CYS A 4 24.41 20.14 -44.86
N LEU A 5 23.20 20.49 -44.42
CA LEU A 5 22.08 19.57 -44.29
C LEU A 5 21.72 19.06 -45.69
N THR A 6 22.12 17.84 -46.03
CA THR A 6 21.62 17.17 -47.23
C THR A 6 20.20 16.66 -46.96
N GLU A 7 19.27 16.96 -47.87
CA GLU A 7 17.93 16.37 -47.82
C GLU A 7 18.02 14.84 -48.02
N PRO A 8 17.18 14.04 -47.34
CA PRO A 8 17.23 12.59 -47.46
C PRO A 8 16.91 12.16 -48.90
N LEU A 9 17.74 11.27 -49.44
CA LEU A 9 17.66 10.76 -50.82
C LEU A 9 16.30 10.14 -51.19
N ARG A 10 15.52 9.71 -50.19
CA ARG A 10 14.09 9.35 -50.34
C ARG A 10 13.33 9.66 -49.04
N LYS A 11 12.10 10.17 -49.18
CA LYS A 11 11.11 10.18 -48.09
C LYS A 11 10.60 8.74 -47.90
N PRO A 12 10.58 8.19 -46.67
CA PRO A 12 9.93 6.89 -46.42
C PRO A 12 8.51 6.93 -46.97
N CYS A 13 8.17 6.00 -47.85
CA CYS A 13 6.81 5.89 -48.34
C CYS A 13 5.86 5.66 -47.16
N MET A 14 4.73 6.38 -47.16
CA MET A 14 3.60 6.19 -46.25
C MET A 14 3.42 4.71 -45.90
N TYR A 15 3.46 4.40 -44.60
CA TYR A 15 3.28 3.05 -44.10
C TYR A 15 1.93 2.50 -44.56
N HIS A 16 1.96 1.46 -45.39
CA HIS A 16 0.74 0.88 -45.96
C HIS A 16 0.04 0.03 -44.90
N VAL A 17 -1.22 0.36 -44.56
CA VAL A 17 -1.99 -0.21 -43.44
C VAL A 17 -2.01 -1.75 -43.42
N LYS A 18 -1.96 -2.41 -44.58
CA LYS A 18 -1.87 -3.90 -44.67
C LYS A 18 -0.61 -4.50 -44.03
N PHE A 19 0.45 -3.72 -43.81
CA PHE A 19 1.68 -4.18 -43.15
C PHE A 19 1.75 -3.71 -41.69
N LYS A 20 0.63 -3.23 -41.11
CA LYS A 20 0.53 -2.85 -39.70
C LYS A 20 0.87 -4.05 -38.82
N VAL A 21 2.04 -3.99 -38.20
CA VAL A 21 2.46 -4.95 -37.18
C VAL A 21 1.94 -4.45 -35.84
N GLU A 22 1.02 -5.19 -35.24
CA GLU A 22 0.60 -4.95 -33.87
C GLU A 22 1.69 -5.45 -32.92
N LEU A 23 2.46 -4.49 -32.41
CA LEU A 23 3.50 -4.74 -31.43
C LEU A 23 2.87 -4.98 -30.05
N HIS A 24 2.68 -6.24 -29.71
CA HIS A 24 2.25 -6.66 -28.38
C HIS A 24 3.43 -6.68 -27.41
N MET A 25 4.02 -5.51 -27.12
CA MET A 25 5.21 -5.41 -26.25
C MET A 25 4.96 -5.87 -24.79
N LYS A 26 3.70 -5.93 -24.36
CA LYS A 26 3.32 -6.30 -22.99
C LYS A 26 2.83 -7.75 -22.84
N LYS A 27 2.60 -8.49 -23.93
CA LYS A 27 2.01 -9.84 -23.87
C LYS A 27 3.10 -10.89 -23.82
N SER A 28 3.06 -11.79 -22.82
CA SER A 28 4.00 -12.92 -22.71
C SER A 28 3.92 -13.79 -23.97
N LEU A 29 5.07 -14.18 -24.51
CA LEU A 29 5.15 -15.11 -25.65
C LEU A 29 4.77 -16.55 -25.27
N VAL A 30 4.73 -16.85 -23.97
CA VAL A 30 4.28 -18.14 -23.43
C VAL A 30 2.84 -17.97 -22.96
N PRO A 31 1.90 -18.85 -23.37
CA PRO A 31 0.56 -18.86 -22.83
C PRO A 31 0.64 -19.18 -21.33
N ILE A 32 0.45 -18.16 -20.50
CA ILE A 32 0.29 -18.30 -19.07
C ILE A 32 -1.13 -18.82 -18.88
N HIS A 33 -1.30 -19.96 -18.24
CA HIS A 33 -2.63 -20.46 -17.87
C HIS A 33 -2.81 -20.22 -16.39
N LEU A 34 -3.68 -19.27 -16.04
CA LEU A 34 -3.99 -18.95 -14.65
C LEU A 34 -5.05 -19.95 -14.13
N SER A 35 -4.85 -20.47 -12.92
CA SER A 35 -5.92 -21.15 -12.18
C SER A 35 -7.01 -20.14 -11.77
N CYS A 36 -8.20 -20.61 -11.39
CA CYS A 36 -9.26 -19.73 -10.90
C CYS A 36 -8.82 -18.88 -9.70
N GLU A 37 -8.05 -19.47 -8.78
CA GLU A 37 -7.44 -18.75 -7.64
C GLU A 37 -6.48 -17.66 -8.11
N GLN A 38 -5.64 -17.95 -9.10
CA GLN A 38 -4.71 -16.97 -9.67
C GLN A 38 -5.44 -15.85 -10.41
N VAL A 39 -6.55 -16.14 -11.10
CA VAL A 39 -7.42 -15.10 -11.67
C VAL A 39 -8.02 -14.22 -10.58
N GLY A 40 -8.47 -14.81 -9.46
CA GLY A 40 -8.97 -14.06 -8.31
C GLY A 40 -7.92 -13.12 -7.71
N LEU A 41 -6.69 -13.61 -7.53
CA LEU A 41 -5.56 -12.80 -7.03
C LEU A 41 -5.15 -11.69 -8.01
N GLU A 42 -5.08 -11.99 -9.30
CA GLU A 42 -4.74 -10.98 -10.31
C GLU A 42 -5.85 -9.91 -10.38
N MET A 43 -7.11 -10.32 -10.34
CA MET A 43 -8.24 -9.38 -10.31
C MET A 43 -8.20 -8.48 -9.08
N LEU A 44 -7.89 -9.03 -7.90
CA LEU A 44 -7.70 -8.26 -6.68
C LEU A 44 -6.60 -7.20 -6.87
N CYS A 45 -5.45 -7.58 -7.44
CA CYS A 45 -4.35 -6.66 -7.71
C CYS A 45 -4.74 -5.56 -8.70
N LEU A 46 -5.44 -5.89 -9.79
CA LEU A 46 -5.88 -4.95 -10.80
C LEU A 46 -6.94 -3.98 -10.24
N CYS A 47 -7.90 -4.47 -9.44
CA CYS A 47 -8.83 -3.63 -8.69
C CYS A 47 -8.09 -2.64 -7.78
N GLY A 48 -7.09 -3.10 -7.03
CA GLY A 48 -6.29 -2.24 -6.15
C GLY A 48 -5.54 -1.14 -6.92
N GLN A 49 -4.96 -1.47 -8.08
CA GLN A 49 -4.28 -0.49 -8.94
C GLN A 49 -5.25 0.56 -9.49
N LEU A 50 -6.39 0.12 -10.02
CA LEU A 50 -7.39 1.02 -10.59
C LEU A 50 -8.01 1.92 -9.51
N ASP A 51 -8.34 1.36 -8.35
CA ASP A 51 -8.87 2.11 -7.21
C ASP A 51 -7.90 3.23 -6.76
N LEU A 52 -6.59 2.96 -6.72
CA LEU A 52 -5.59 3.99 -6.40
C LEU A 52 -5.56 5.12 -7.43
N LEU A 53 -5.65 4.80 -8.72
CA LEU A 53 -5.71 5.81 -9.79
C LEU A 53 -6.97 6.67 -9.67
N ILE A 54 -8.12 6.04 -9.41
CA ILE A 54 -9.40 6.75 -9.22
C ILE A 54 -9.31 7.67 -8.01
N ARG A 55 -8.81 7.19 -6.86
CA ARG A 55 -8.62 8.02 -5.65
C ARG A 55 -7.74 9.23 -5.91
N ALA A 56 -6.63 9.05 -6.63
CA ALA A 56 -5.74 10.15 -6.98
C ALA A 56 -6.46 11.22 -7.80
N GLN A 57 -7.29 10.80 -8.76
CA GLN A 57 -8.09 11.71 -9.58
C GLN A 57 -9.18 12.43 -8.77
N VAL A 58 -9.91 11.72 -7.91
CA VAL A 58 -10.94 12.31 -7.05
C VAL A 58 -10.32 13.34 -6.10
N HIS A 59 -9.16 13.03 -5.51
CA HIS A 59 -8.43 13.98 -4.68
C HIS A 59 -8.02 15.23 -5.48
N GLN A 60 -7.54 15.05 -6.72
CA GLN A 60 -7.21 16.17 -7.60
C GLN A 60 -8.44 17.04 -7.91
N PHE A 61 -9.60 16.43 -8.16
CA PHE A 61 -10.85 17.17 -8.37
C PHE A 61 -11.25 17.99 -7.14
N GLN A 62 -11.14 17.41 -5.94
CA GLN A 62 -11.44 18.13 -4.70
C GLN A 62 -10.52 19.33 -4.50
N GLU A 63 -9.23 19.21 -4.82
CA GLU A 63 -8.28 20.34 -4.77
C GLU A 63 -8.59 21.41 -5.83
N GLN A 64 -8.98 21.01 -7.05
CA GLN A 64 -9.38 21.92 -8.12
C GLN A 64 -10.65 22.70 -7.76
N LEU A 65 -11.63 22.03 -7.15
CA LEU A 65 -12.86 22.65 -6.66
C LEU A 65 -12.60 23.66 -5.54
N LYS A 66 -11.67 23.37 -4.62
CA LYS A 66 -11.23 24.34 -3.60
C LYS A 66 -10.58 25.59 -4.20
N GLN A 67 -10.09 25.50 -5.44
CA GLN A 67 -9.44 26.60 -6.17
C GLN A 67 -10.39 27.28 -7.18
N ASP A 68 -11.70 27.03 -7.08
CA ASP A 68 -12.74 27.53 -8.01
C ASP A 68 -12.47 27.19 -9.49
N SER A 69 -11.74 26.10 -9.74
CA SER A 69 -11.46 25.60 -11.09
C SER A 69 -12.39 24.43 -11.44
N SER A 70 -12.83 24.39 -12.69
CA SER A 70 -13.63 23.27 -13.20
C SER A 70 -12.81 21.98 -13.18
N PRO A 71 -13.32 20.87 -12.60
CA PRO A 71 -12.59 19.60 -12.58
C PRO A 71 -12.34 19.11 -14.00
N ILE A 72 -11.08 18.81 -14.33
CA ILE A 72 -10.68 18.28 -15.64
C ILE A 72 -10.17 16.86 -15.45
N GLU A 73 -10.85 15.90 -16.04
CA GLU A 73 -10.44 14.51 -15.99
C GLU A 73 -9.06 14.32 -16.64
N SER A 74 -8.17 13.61 -15.96
CA SER A 74 -6.83 13.37 -16.47
C SER A 74 -6.85 12.38 -17.62
N HIS A 75 -6.28 12.77 -18.77
CA HIS A 75 -5.99 11.84 -19.87
C HIS A 75 -5.11 10.66 -19.46
N VAL A 76 -4.31 10.81 -18.39
CA VAL A 76 -3.49 9.73 -17.84
C VAL A 76 -4.37 8.68 -17.18
N LEU A 77 -5.38 9.08 -16.40
CA LEU A 77 -6.34 8.16 -15.78
C LEU A 77 -7.08 7.38 -16.85
N GLN A 78 -7.69 8.04 -17.84
CA GLN A 78 -8.47 7.33 -18.85
C GLN A 78 -7.63 6.27 -19.56
N ARG A 79 -6.40 6.63 -19.97
CA ARG A 79 -5.51 5.68 -20.64
C ARG A 79 -5.09 4.52 -19.74
N GLN A 80 -4.64 4.81 -18.51
CA GLN A 80 -4.20 3.76 -17.58
C GLN A 80 -5.36 2.89 -17.09
N GLY A 81 -6.53 3.50 -16.85
CA GLY A 81 -7.75 2.82 -16.47
C GLY A 81 -8.23 1.88 -17.57
N SER A 82 -8.27 2.32 -18.83
CA SER A 82 -8.58 1.43 -19.95
C SER A 82 -7.58 0.28 -20.10
N ASP A 83 -6.27 0.56 -19.94
CA ASP A 83 -5.23 -0.48 -19.97
C ASP A 83 -5.43 -1.53 -18.85
N ILE A 84 -5.90 -1.13 -17.67
CA ILE A 84 -6.17 -2.03 -16.55
C ILE A 84 -7.46 -2.82 -16.77
N ILE A 85 -8.54 -2.17 -17.21
CA ILE A 85 -9.81 -2.84 -17.52
C ILE A 85 -9.60 -3.90 -18.60
N GLU A 86 -8.81 -3.61 -19.62
CA GLU A 86 -8.45 -4.58 -20.66
C GLU A 86 -7.69 -5.79 -20.07
N GLN A 87 -6.76 -5.56 -19.13
CA GLN A 87 -6.09 -6.64 -18.40
C GLN A 87 -7.07 -7.47 -17.56
N MET A 88 -8.07 -6.84 -16.94
CA MET A 88 -9.11 -7.55 -16.18
C MET A 88 -9.92 -8.48 -17.10
N HIS A 89 -10.34 -8.00 -18.27
CA HIS A 89 -11.02 -8.84 -19.27
C HIS A 89 -10.13 -10.01 -19.72
N GLN A 90 -8.85 -9.75 -19.99
CA GLN A 90 -7.89 -10.80 -20.33
C GLN A 90 -7.72 -11.84 -19.20
N CYS A 91 -7.77 -11.41 -17.93
CA CYS A 91 -7.74 -12.33 -16.80
C CYS A 91 -8.95 -13.28 -16.79
N LEU A 92 -10.15 -12.78 -17.12
CA LEU A 92 -11.37 -13.59 -17.17
C LEU A 92 -11.34 -14.65 -18.28
N GLU A 93 -10.59 -14.43 -19.38
CA GLU A 93 -10.43 -15.42 -20.45
C GLU A 93 -9.82 -16.75 -19.98
N HIS A 94 -9.16 -16.76 -18.81
CA HIS A 94 -8.61 -17.97 -18.19
C HIS A 94 -9.65 -18.80 -17.42
N LEU A 95 -10.86 -18.28 -17.21
CA LEU A 95 -11.93 -18.99 -16.49
C LEU A 95 -12.63 -20.03 -17.37
N PRO A 96 -13.26 -21.07 -16.77
CA PRO A 96 -14.10 -22.01 -17.49
C PRO A 96 -15.24 -21.30 -18.23
N LYS A 97 -15.62 -21.82 -19.40
CA LYS A 97 -16.75 -21.28 -20.15
C LYS A 97 -18.09 -21.67 -19.50
N PRO A 98 -19.10 -20.78 -19.48
CA PRO A 98 -19.09 -19.44 -20.05
C PRO A 98 -18.30 -18.44 -19.18
N VAL A 99 -17.52 -17.59 -19.85
CA VAL A 99 -16.78 -16.50 -19.19
C VAL A 99 -17.80 -15.48 -18.67
N PRO A 100 -17.79 -15.11 -17.38
CA PRO A 100 -18.69 -14.11 -16.83
C PRO A 100 -18.36 -12.71 -17.38
N GLU A 101 -19.34 -11.80 -17.37
CA GLU A 101 -19.04 -10.38 -17.58
C GLU A 101 -18.22 -9.83 -16.40
N LEU A 102 -17.47 -8.76 -16.63
CA LEU A 102 -16.56 -8.23 -15.61
C LEU A 102 -17.31 -7.78 -14.35
N GLU A 103 -18.42 -7.07 -14.52
CA GLU A 103 -19.29 -6.60 -13.44
C GLU A 103 -19.80 -7.79 -12.61
N ASP A 104 -20.40 -8.79 -13.28
CA ASP A 104 -20.89 -10.02 -12.66
C ASP A 104 -19.80 -10.75 -11.87
N TYR A 105 -18.59 -10.85 -12.44
CA TYR A 105 -17.48 -11.51 -11.76
C TYR A 105 -17.10 -10.78 -10.47
N LEU A 106 -16.93 -9.45 -10.55
CA LEU A 106 -16.57 -8.63 -9.39
C LEU A 106 -17.60 -8.76 -8.26
N ASP A 107 -18.89 -8.86 -8.60
CA ASP A 107 -19.97 -9.11 -7.65
C ASP A 107 -19.91 -10.49 -7.03
N ILE A 108 -19.79 -11.54 -7.85
CA ILE A 108 -19.75 -12.94 -7.38
C ILE A 108 -18.61 -13.15 -6.39
N VAL A 109 -17.42 -12.64 -6.71
CA VAL A 109 -16.25 -12.81 -5.83
C VAL A 109 -16.23 -11.81 -4.67
N GLY A 110 -17.08 -10.78 -4.69
CA GLY A 110 -17.18 -9.75 -3.65
C GLY A 110 -16.15 -8.63 -3.76
N LEU A 111 -15.49 -8.49 -4.91
CA LEU A 111 -14.56 -7.39 -5.18
C LEU A 111 -15.28 -6.06 -5.39
N SER A 112 -16.53 -6.06 -5.85
CA SER A 112 -17.36 -4.84 -5.93
C SER A 112 -17.55 -4.20 -4.55
N THR A 113 -17.81 -5.02 -3.53
CA THR A 113 -17.93 -4.56 -2.14
C THR A 113 -16.61 -3.99 -1.59
N MET A 114 -15.48 -4.60 -1.96
CA MET A 114 -14.16 -4.14 -1.51
C MET A 114 -13.68 -2.89 -2.26
N PHE A 115 -13.97 -2.79 -3.55
CA PHE A 115 -13.52 -1.73 -4.45
C PHE A 115 -14.71 -1.08 -5.16
N PRO A 116 -15.63 -0.43 -4.44
CA PRO A 116 -16.86 0.12 -5.03
C PRO A 116 -16.58 1.23 -6.06
N ARG A 117 -15.47 1.95 -5.93
CA ARG A 117 -15.02 2.91 -6.95
C ARG A 117 -14.66 2.24 -8.27
N VAL A 118 -14.08 1.03 -8.22
CA VAL A 118 -13.73 0.27 -9.42
C VAL A 118 -14.99 -0.20 -10.13
N GLU A 119 -15.96 -0.74 -9.39
CA GLU A 119 -17.26 -1.13 -9.93
C GLU A 119 -17.94 0.05 -10.66
N ILE A 120 -18.06 1.20 -9.99
CA ILE A 120 -18.64 2.42 -10.57
C ILE A 120 -17.86 2.87 -11.81
N PHE A 121 -16.53 2.82 -11.77
CA PHE A 121 -15.70 3.20 -12.90
C PHE A 121 -15.85 2.23 -14.09
N VAL A 122 -16.01 0.93 -13.85
CA VAL A 122 -16.26 -0.07 -14.90
C VAL A 122 -17.60 0.22 -15.58
N ILE A 123 -18.66 0.50 -14.81
CA ILE A 123 -20.01 0.76 -15.34
C ILE A 123 -20.09 2.10 -16.09
N HIS A 124 -19.52 3.17 -15.52
CA HIS A 124 -19.70 4.54 -16.02
C HIS A 124 -18.53 5.07 -16.85
N GLY A 125 -17.38 4.39 -16.84
CA GLY A 125 -16.17 4.82 -17.53
C GLY A 125 -15.55 6.11 -17.00
N SER A 126 -15.95 6.57 -15.80
CA SER A 126 -15.48 7.83 -15.23
C SER A 126 -15.36 7.75 -13.70
N PRO A 127 -14.41 8.49 -13.10
CA PRO A 127 -14.25 8.53 -11.65
C PRO A 127 -15.36 9.38 -11.04
N VAL A 128 -16.10 8.82 -10.10
CA VAL A 128 -17.17 9.51 -9.38
C VAL A 128 -16.74 9.68 -7.92
N ASP A 129 -17.06 10.83 -7.32
CA ASP A 129 -16.86 11.02 -5.89
C ASP A 129 -17.83 10.14 -5.11
N MET A 130 -17.33 9.45 -4.10
CA MET A 130 -18.13 8.52 -3.33
C MET A 130 -18.88 9.27 -2.24
N LEU A 131 -20.20 9.08 -2.16
CA LEU A 131 -21.02 9.63 -1.08
C LEU A 131 -20.61 9.05 0.29
N GLU A 132 -20.24 7.78 0.31
CA GLU A 132 -19.78 7.07 1.50
C GLU A 132 -18.33 6.65 1.34
N LYS A 133 -17.54 6.76 2.42
CA LYS A 133 -16.16 6.33 2.43
C LYS A 133 -16.10 4.80 2.30
N PRO A 134 -15.47 4.24 1.24
CA PRO A 134 -15.33 2.80 1.12
C PRO A 134 -14.57 2.20 2.30
N ALA A 135 -15.03 1.05 2.77
CA ALA A 135 -14.46 0.37 3.94
C ALA A 135 -12.95 0.07 3.77
N MET A 136 -12.53 -0.29 2.56
CA MET A 136 -11.11 -0.54 2.23
C MET A 136 -10.21 0.69 2.27
N ASP A 137 -10.74 1.91 2.44
CA ASP A 137 -9.91 3.12 2.52
C ASP A 137 -9.03 3.16 3.78
N GLY A 138 -9.45 2.48 4.85
CA GLY A 138 -8.68 2.32 6.07
C GLY A 138 -7.58 1.26 5.97
N TYR A 139 -7.74 0.27 5.09
CA TYR A 139 -6.96 -0.96 5.07
C TYR A 139 -5.46 -0.73 4.82
N PHE A 140 -5.08 -0.12 3.69
CA PHE A 140 -3.66 0.05 3.36
C PHE A 140 -2.93 0.98 4.35
N PRO A 141 -3.48 2.13 4.77
CA PRO A 141 -2.88 2.93 5.83
C PRO A 141 -2.72 2.15 7.14
N TYR A 142 -3.67 1.29 7.47
CA TYR A 142 -3.65 0.48 8.68
C TYR A 142 -2.54 -0.60 8.63
N ILE A 143 -2.49 -1.41 7.57
CA ILE A 143 -1.41 -2.39 7.34
C ILE A 143 -0.05 -1.68 7.29
N GLY A 144 0.02 -0.51 6.66
CA GLY A 144 1.22 0.32 6.62
C GLY A 144 1.73 0.68 8.02
N ARG A 145 0.84 1.03 8.95
CA ARG A 145 1.20 1.33 10.35
C ARG A 145 1.67 0.08 11.11
N LEU A 146 1.02 -1.07 10.90
CA LEU A 146 1.45 -2.34 11.51
C LEU A 146 2.85 -2.73 11.03
N ASN A 147 3.09 -2.62 9.72
CA ASN A 147 4.42 -2.89 9.16
C ASN A 147 5.47 -1.88 9.67
N GLN A 148 5.11 -0.59 9.74
CA GLN A 148 5.99 0.43 10.30
C GLN A 148 6.35 0.12 11.76
N LEU A 149 5.37 -0.29 12.57
CA LEU A 149 5.59 -0.67 13.96
C LEU A 149 6.54 -1.86 14.06
N LEU A 150 6.34 -2.90 13.25
CA LEU A 150 7.19 -4.09 13.20
C LEU A 150 8.65 -3.73 12.87
N VAL A 151 8.87 -2.98 11.79
CA VAL A 151 10.21 -2.58 11.34
C VAL A 151 10.91 -1.70 12.37
N LEU A 152 10.20 -0.74 12.98
CA LEU A 152 10.77 0.10 14.02
C LEU A 152 11.18 -0.70 15.27
N CYS A 153 10.39 -1.71 15.65
CA CYS A 153 10.73 -2.59 16.77
C CYS A 153 11.99 -3.41 16.47
N GLN A 154 12.08 -4.01 15.28
CA GLN A 154 13.27 -4.76 14.85
C GLN A 154 14.52 -3.88 14.81
N GLN A 155 14.41 -2.68 14.26
CA GLN A 155 15.50 -1.72 14.23
C GLN A 155 15.96 -1.34 15.65
N LEU A 156 15.02 -1.05 16.55
CA LEU A 156 15.34 -0.70 17.93
C LEU A 156 16.00 -1.86 18.67
N GLU A 157 15.55 -3.10 18.43
CA GLU A 157 16.16 -4.31 18.96
C GLU A 157 17.62 -4.48 18.53
N ASP A 158 17.90 -4.30 17.24
CA ASP A 158 19.26 -4.39 16.72
C ASP A 158 20.12 -3.25 17.26
N ASP A 159 19.57 -2.04 17.36
CA ASP A 159 20.32 -0.88 17.79
C ASP A 159 20.73 -0.95 19.26
N VAL A 160 19.83 -1.40 20.14
CA VAL A 160 20.12 -1.56 21.57
C VAL A 160 21.11 -2.68 21.87
N ARG A 161 21.16 -3.72 21.01
CA ARG A 161 22.10 -4.85 21.20
C ARG A 161 23.48 -4.57 20.63
N HIS A 162 23.57 -3.81 19.55
CA HIS A 162 24.79 -3.77 18.74
C HIS A 162 25.45 -2.38 18.64
N LEU A 163 24.75 -1.29 18.96
CA LEU A 163 25.35 0.04 18.84
C LEU A 163 26.31 0.36 19.99
N GLY A 164 27.46 0.92 19.61
CA GLY A 164 28.41 1.52 20.55
C GLY A 164 27.94 2.85 21.17
N SER A 165 26.80 3.40 20.76
CA SER A 165 26.18 4.60 21.35
C SER A 165 24.66 4.50 21.31
N HIS A 166 24.01 4.78 22.44
CA HIS A 166 22.56 4.71 22.63
C HIS A 166 21.86 6.08 22.60
N LYS A 167 22.54 7.11 22.06
CA LYS A 167 22.05 8.50 22.03
C LYS A 167 20.65 8.67 21.41
N TYR A 168 20.29 7.82 20.45
CA TYR A 168 19.04 7.92 19.69
C TYR A 168 17.93 6.99 20.18
N ILE A 169 18.19 6.14 21.18
CA ILE A 169 17.22 5.13 21.63
C ILE A 169 15.93 5.77 22.16
N ALA A 170 16.02 6.83 22.97
CA ALA A 170 14.83 7.55 23.43
C ALA A 170 14.03 8.16 22.27
N HIS A 171 14.70 8.60 21.19
CA HIS A 171 14.01 9.10 20.02
C HIS A 171 13.28 7.97 19.28
N GLN A 172 13.96 6.85 19.00
CA GLN A 172 13.36 5.70 18.35
C GLN A 172 12.15 5.16 19.11
N LEU A 173 12.25 5.06 20.44
CA LEU A 173 11.14 4.67 21.31
C LEU A 173 9.97 5.65 21.23
N SER A 174 10.23 6.96 21.10
CA SER A 174 9.18 7.97 20.89
C SER A 174 8.47 7.83 19.54
N VAL A 175 9.18 7.42 18.49
CA VAL A 175 8.59 7.16 17.17
C VAL A 175 7.69 5.92 17.23
N ILE A 176 8.12 4.84 17.88
CA ILE A 176 7.28 3.66 18.15
C ILE A 176 6.01 4.05 18.90
N TYR A 177 6.15 4.82 19.97
CA TYR A 177 5.02 5.33 20.74
C TYR A 177 4.03 6.15 19.89
N GLN A 178 4.53 6.97 18.97
CA GLN A 178 3.69 7.75 18.07
C GLN A 178 2.88 6.85 17.13
N VAL A 179 3.51 5.81 16.55
CA VAL A 179 2.82 4.83 15.69
C VAL A 179 1.77 4.06 16.50
N LEU A 180 2.10 3.61 17.71
CA LEU A 180 1.15 2.97 18.63
C LEU A 180 -0.05 3.86 18.95
N SER A 181 0.17 5.16 19.08
CA SER A 181 -0.90 6.12 19.37
C SER A 181 -1.88 6.31 18.20
N LEU A 182 -1.48 5.92 16.98
CA LEU A 182 -2.35 5.89 15.79
C LEU A 182 -3.15 4.58 15.66
N LEU A 183 -2.77 3.54 16.40
CA LEU A 183 -3.43 2.23 16.48
C LEU A 183 -4.30 2.16 17.74
N LYS A 184 -5.33 3.01 17.80
CA LYS A 184 -6.25 3.10 18.95
C LYS A 184 -7.23 1.94 18.95
N GLY A 185 -7.72 1.56 20.14
CA GLY A 185 -8.76 0.53 20.30
C GLY A 185 -8.24 -0.88 20.53
N ILE A 186 -6.95 -1.13 20.29
CA ILE A 186 -6.36 -2.46 20.41
C ILE A 186 -5.84 -2.69 21.85
N LEU A 187 -6.56 -3.52 22.60
CA LEU A 187 -6.31 -3.81 24.01
C LEU A 187 -4.86 -4.25 24.33
N PRO A 188 -4.27 -5.22 23.59
CA PRO A 188 -2.89 -5.64 23.82
C PRO A 188 -1.87 -4.50 23.68
N LEU A 189 -2.07 -3.60 22.72
CA LEU A 189 -1.17 -2.47 22.46
C LEU A 189 -1.31 -1.35 23.50
N ALA A 190 -2.49 -1.20 24.09
CA ALA A 190 -2.75 -0.16 25.09
C ALA A 190 -1.91 -0.35 26.36
N GLY A 191 -1.69 -1.60 26.79
CA GLY A 191 -0.82 -1.92 27.92
C GLY A 191 0.63 -1.51 27.66
N ILE A 192 1.15 -1.89 26.49
CA ILE A 192 2.53 -1.59 26.08
C ILE A 192 2.73 -0.07 25.96
N ARG A 193 1.77 0.63 25.35
CA ARG A 193 1.81 2.10 25.22
C ARG A 193 1.96 2.79 26.58
N ARG A 194 1.16 2.40 27.58
CA ARG A 194 1.28 2.93 28.96
C ARG A 194 2.62 2.60 29.59
N GLY A 195 3.15 1.40 29.34
CA GLY A 195 4.49 1.01 29.77
C GLY A 195 5.55 1.94 29.23
N ILE A 196 5.47 2.30 27.94
CA ILE A 196 6.39 3.25 27.32
C ILE A 196 6.27 4.64 27.96
N GLU A 197 5.05 5.17 28.14
CA GLU A 197 4.82 6.47 28.79
C GLU A 197 5.45 6.55 30.19
N ALA A 198 5.27 5.49 30.99
CA ALA A 198 5.76 5.44 32.37
C ALA A 198 7.30 5.44 32.46
N ASN A 199 7.97 4.70 31.58
CA ASN A 199 9.42 4.52 31.62
C ASN A 199 10.20 5.55 30.80
N PHE A 200 9.54 6.29 29.91
CA PHE A 200 10.20 7.18 28.95
C PHE A 200 11.13 8.21 29.60
N LYS A 201 10.68 8.80 30.72
CA LYS A 201 11.46 9.83 31.43
C LYS A 201 12.77 9.27 31.98
N GLU A 202 12.73 8.08 32.57
CA GLU A 202 13.90 7.43 33.18
C GLU A 202 14.93 7.05 32.10
N ILE A 203 14.47 6.46 30.99
CA ILE A 203 15.31 6.11 29.84
C ILE A 203 15.98 7.37 29.27
N LYS A 204 15.23 8.46 29.12
CA LYS A 204 15.78 9.72 28.64
C LYS A 204 16.85 10.28 29.60
N MET A 205 16.63 10.18 30.90
CA MET A 205 17.58 10.62 31.91
C MET A 205 18.87 9.78 31.92
N ALA A 206 18.75 8.47 31.71
CA ALA A 206 19.91 7.56 31.62
C ALA A 206 20.83 7.87 30.41
N LEU A 207 20.31 8.56 29.39
CA LEU A 207 21.04 8.94 28.17
C LEU A 207 21.62 10.36 28.22
N VAL A 208 21.42 11.11 29.31
CA VAL A 208 22.01 12.45 29.46
C VAL A 208 23.52 12.30 29.66
N PRO A 209 24.37 12.92 28.82
CA PRO A 209 25.81 12.86 28.98
C PRO A 209 26.23 13.42 30.34
N VAL A 210 27.11 12.71 31.05
CA VAL A 210 27.73 13.24 32.27
C VAL A 210 28.63 14.42 31.87
N GLU A 211 28.45 15.58 32.51
CA GLU A 211 29.23 16.77 32.22
C GLU A 211 30.74 16.48 32.30
N GLY A 212 31.46 16.75 31.21
CA GLY A 212 32.90 16.52 31.11
C GLY A 212 33.33 15.12 30.65
N SER A 213 32.40 14.18 30.47
CA SER A 213 32.70 12.85 29.91
C SER A 213 32.81 12.89 28.39
N LYS A 214 33.82 12.20 27.83
CA LYS A 214 33.94 11.93 26.38
C LYS A 214 33.31 10.59 25.97
N LEU A 215 32.74 9.85 26.91
CA LEU A 215 32.13 8.55 26.63
C LEU A 215 30.76 8.76 25.98
N GLU A 216 30.51 7.98 24.93
CA GLU A 216 29.20 7.91 24.30
C GLU A 216 28.13 7.39 25.29
N PRO A 217 26.91 7.94 25.28
CA PRO A 217 25.87 7.54 26.20
C PRO A 217 25.46 6.09 25.94
N GLN A 218 25.37 5.32 27.02
CA GLN A 218 25.08 3.89 27.00
C GLN A 218 23.95 3.62 27.99
N LEU A 219 22.93 2.87 27.58
CA LEU A 219 21.86 2.47 28.48
C LEU A 219 22.35 1.44 29.51
N PRO A 220 21.90 1.54 30.76
CA PRO A 220 22.02 0.46 31.72
C PRO A 220 21.34 -0.83 31.23
N ALA A 221 21.88 -1.98 31.64
CA ALA A 221 21.38 -3.30 31.24
C ALA A 221 19.87 -3.50 31.48
N HIS A 222 19.34 -3.05 32.63
CA HIS A 222 17.91 -3.20 32.92
C HIS A 222 17.00 -2.41 31.97
N HIS A 223 17.45 -1.25 31.46
CA HIS A 223 16.70 -0.51 30.44
C HIS A 223 16.82 -1.19 29.07
N ILE A 224 17.97 -1.79 28.77
CA ILE A 224 18.15 -2.62 27.57
C ILE A 224 17.16 -3.79 27.60
N ASP A 225 17.18 -4.59 28.66
CA ASP A 225 16.30 -5.75 28.83
C ASP A 225 14.82 -5.37 28.70
N TRP A 226 14.42 -4.28 29.37
CA TRP A 226 13.04 -3.78 29.27
C TRP A 226 12.67 -3.35 27.85
N ILE A 227 13.57 -2.67 27.11
CA ILE A 227 13.30 -2.29 25.71
C ILE A 227 13.12 -3.54 24.86
N LEU A 228 13.97 -4.56 25.04
CA LEU A 228 13.88 -5.82 24.31
C LEU A 228 12.57 -6.56 24.61
N GLU A 229 12.12 -6.57 25.87
CA GLU A 229 10.81 -7.15 26.24
C GLU A 229 9.66 -6.41 25.56
N VAL A 230 9.71 -5.07 25.52
CA VAL A 230 8.70 -4.24 24.87
C VAL A 230 8.64 -4.49 23.37
N THR A 231 9.78 -4.48 22.68
CA THR A 231 9.83 -4.71 21.23
C THR A 231 9.40 -6.12 20.87
N GLN A 232 9.83 -7.14 21.63
CA GLN A 232 9.40 -8.53 21.41
C GLN A 232 7.90 -8.69 21.61
N SER A 233 7.33 -8.06 22.65
CA SER A 233 5.89 -8.08 22.91
C SER A 233 5.11 -7.43 21.76
N LEU A 234 5.61 -6.31 21.23
CA LEU A 234 5.00 -5.64 20.07
C LEU A 234 5.07 -6.49 18.80
N ILE A 235 6.26 -7.03 18.49
CA ILE A 235 6.47 -7.91 17.34
C ILE A 235 5.54 -9.12 17.46
N SER A 236 5.51 -9.79 18.60
CA SER A 236 4.66 -10.95 18.85
C SER A 236 3.17 -10.61 18.68
N THR A 237 2.72 -9.50 19.24
CA THR A 237 1.32 -9.04 19.12
C THR A 237 0.95 -8.81 17.65
N VAL A 238 1.76 -8.03 16.92
CA VAL A 238 1.51 -7.71 15.51
C VAL A 238 1.57 -8.97 14.64
N SER A 239 2.55 -9.85 14.86
CA SER A 239 2.69 -11.09 14.09
C SER A 239 1.61 -12.13 14.40
N SER A 240 1.02 -12.11 15.59
CA SER A 240 -0.07 -13.01 15.96
C SER A 240 -1.41 -12.62 15.34
N LEU A 241 -1.55 -11.39 14.83
CA LEU A 241 -2.76 -10.84 14.20
C LEU A 241 -4.04 -11.19 15.00
N PRO A 242 -4.14 -10.78 16.28
CA PRO A 242 -5.34 -10.97 17.09
C PRO A 242 -6.56 -10.32 16.44
N GLU A 243 -7.76 -10.77 16.84
CA GLU A 243 -9.03 -10.32 16.26
C GLU A 243 -9.19 -8.80 16.28
N GLU A 244 -8.74 -8.13 17.36
CA GLU A 244 -8.80 -6.66 17.47
C GLU A 244 -7.86 -5.96 16.49
N LEU A 245 -6.83 -6.65 15.98
CA LEU A 245 -5.99 -6.16 14.88
C LEU A 245 -6.55 -6.49 13.50
N THR A 246 -7.44 -7.48 13.39
CA THR A 246 -7.99 -7.94 12.11
C THR A 246 -9.41 -7.48 11.84
N GLU A 247 -10.11 -6.87 12.81
CA GLU A 247 -11.48 -6.36 12.66
C GLU A 247 -11.61 -5.40 11.46
N ASP A 248 -10.68 -4.46 11.31
CA ASP A 248 -10.60 -3.56 10.16
C ASP A 248 -10.24 -4.29 8.83
N LEU A 249 -9.86 -5.57 8.90
CA LEU A 249 -9.49 -6.44 7.78
C LEU A 249 -10.58 -7.48 7.47
N ASP A 250 -11.69 -7.51 8.22
CA ASP A 250 -12.72 -8.57 8.12
C ASP A 250 -13.29 -8.71 6.71
N GLN A 251 -13.46 -7.61 5.98
CA GLN A 251 -13.94 -7.65 4.60
C GLN A 251 -12.94 -8.31 3.64
N VAL A 252 -11.64 -8.09 3.86
CA VAL A 252 -10.57 -8.76 3.12
C VAL A 252 -10.51 -10.24 3.47
N MET A 253 -10.63 -10.56 4.76
CA MET A 253 -10.63 -11.94 5.24
C MET A 253 -11.85 -12.70 4.71
N ALA A 254 -13.01 -12.07 4.65
CA ALA A 254 -14.21 -12.61 4.02
C ALA A 254 -13.99 -12.88 2.53
N PHE A 255 -13.35 -11.96 1.80
CA PHE A 255 -12.97 -12.18 0.40
C PHE A 255 -12.00 -13.36 0.23
N ILE A 256 -10.91 -13.40 1.01
CA ILE A 256 -9.93 -14.49 0.96
C ILE A 256 -10.59 -15.84 1.28
N SER A 257 -11.56 -15.88 2.19
CA SER A 257 -12.29 -17.10 2.51
C SER A 257 -13.14 -17.62 1.34
N LYS A 258 -13.57 -16.74 0.43
CA LYS A 258 -14.33 -17.08 -0.78
C LYS A 258 -13.45 -17.47 -1.97
N LEU A 259 -12.13 -17.25 -1.90
CA LEU A 259 -11.18 -17.67 -2.93
C LEU A 259 -10.84 -19.17 -2.86
N LYS A 260 -11.23 -19.87 -1.78
CA LYS A 260 -11.06 -21.32 -1.60
C LYS A 260 -12.24 -22.11 -2.13
#